data_AF-A0A9X8WL82-F1
#
_entry.id   AF-A0A9X8WL82-F1
#
_cell.length_a   1.000
_cell.length_b   1.000
_cell.length_c   1.000
_cell.angle_alpha   90.00
_cell.angle_beta   90.00
_cell.angle_gamma   90.00
#
_symmetry.space_group_name_H-M   'P 1'
#
loop_
_entity.id
_entity.type
_entity.pdbx_description
1 polymer ?
#
loop_
_entity_poly.entity_id
_entity_poly.type
_entity_poly.pdbx_seq_one_letter_code
_entity_poly.pdbx_strand_id
1 'polypeptide(L)' 'MQSPCILEVDGQFFLVTEIDDVATLRIRISSLLASTLIGLGFPVCGE' A
#
# COMPACT_ATOMS: atom_id res chain seq x y z
N MET A 1 -5.52 -6.18 -13.14
CA MET A 1 -4.37 -5.68 -12.34
C MET A 1 -4.87 -4.52 -11.50
N GLN A 2 -5.14 -4.75 -10.21
CA GLN A 2 -5.33 -3.63 -9.29
C GLN A 2 -3.99 -2.89 -9.13
N SER A 3 -4.05 -1.57 -9.15
CA SER A 3 -2.87 -0.74 -8.91
C SER A 3 -2.39 -0.94 -7.47
N PRO A 4 -1.07 -0.98 -7.22
CA PRO A 4 -0.55 -1.07 -5.87
C PRO A 4 -1.06 0.10 -5.02
N CYS A 5 -1.42 -0.17 -3.77
CA CYS A 5 -1.99 0.82 -2.86
C CYS A 5 -1.37 0.74 -1.46
N ILE A 6 -1.51 1.82 -0.69
CA ILE A 6 -1.03 1.89 0.68
C ILE A 6 -2.15 1.47 1.63
N LEU A 7 -1.85 0.56 2.54
CA LEU A 7 -2.78 0.11 3.58
C LEU A 7 -2.21 0.48 4.96
N GLU A 8 -3.03 1.09 5.81
CA GLU A 8 -2.72 1.29 7.23
C GLU A 8 -3.51 0.29 8.09
N VAL A 9 -2.81 -0.47 8.93
CA VAL A 9 -3.41 -1.39 9.91
C VAL A 9 -2.69 -1.19 11.24
N ASP A 10 -3.45 -0.86 12.28
CA ASP A 10 -2.93 -0.68 13.65
C ASP A 10 -1.70 0.27 13.72
N GLY A 11 -1.73 1.36 12.94
CA GLY A 11 -0.65 2.36 12.86
C GLY A 11 0.59 1.90 12.09
N GLN A 12 0.53 0.77 11.38
CA GLN A 12 1.58 0.27 10.50
C GLN A 12 1.16 0.38 9.05
N PHE A 13 2.11 0.74 8.19
CA PHE A 13 1.87 0.93 6.78
C PHE A 13 2.38 -0.24 5.95
N PHE A 14 1.64 -0.58 4.90
CA PHE A 14 1.97 -1.64 3.97
C PHE A 14 1.76 -1.17 2.54
N LEU A 15 2.69 -1.51 1.65
CA LEU A 15 2.45 -1.49 0.21
C LEU A 15 1.79 -2.81 -0.17
N VAL A 16 0.58 -2.72 -0.71
CA VAL A 16 -0.22 -3.86 -1.16
C VAL A 16 -0.18 -3.90 -2.68
N THR A 17 0.13 -5.06 -3.25
CA THR A 17 0.04 -5.29 -4.69
C THR A 17 -0.49 -6.69 -4.94
N GLU A 18 -1.31 -6.85 -5.96
CA GLU A 18 -1.72 -8.17 -6.44
C GLU A 18 -0.65 -8.73 -7.39
N ILE A 19 -0.35 -10.01 -7.25
CA ILE A 19 0.47 -10.80 -8.18
C ILE A 19 -0.51 -11.73 -8.89
N ASP A 20 -0.98 -11.28 -10.06
CA ASP A 20 -2.05 -11.92 -10.83
C ASP A 20 -3.30 -12.20 -9.97
N ASP A 21 -4.07 -13.23 -10.31
CA ASP A 21 -5.23 -13.70 -9.53
C ASP A 21 -4.83 -14.73 -8.44
N VAL A 22 -3.53 -14.85 -8.14
CA VAL A 22 -2.99 -15.96 -7.34
C VAL A 22 -2.62 -15.52 -5.91
N ALA A 23 -2.11 -14.31 -5.73
CA ALA A 23 -1.64 -13.85 -4.42
C ALA A 23 -1.68 -12.33 -4.25
N THR A 24 -1.80 -11.90 -3.00
CA THR A 24 -1.59 -10.50 -2.60
C THR A 24 -0.28 -10.38 -1.82
N LEU A 25 0.63 -9.53 -2.29
CA LEU A 25 1.86 -9.21 -1.59
C LEU A 25 1.63 -7.99 -0.69
N ARG A 26 1.99 -8.13 0.59
CA ARG A 26 1.97 -7.04 1.57
C ARG A 26 3.38 -6.80 2.10
N ILE A 27 3.97 -5.66 1.73
CA ILE A 27 5.30 -5.27 2.15
C ILE A 27 5.15 -4.19 3.21
N ARG A 28 5.60 -4.43 4.44
CA ARG A 28 5.63 -3.37 5.46
C ARG A 28 6.57 -2.26 5.00
N ILE A 29 6.10 -1.02 5.10
CA ILE A 29 6.87 0.19 4.80
C ILE A 29 6.94 1.10 6.05
N SER A 30 7.91 2.00 6.08
CA SER A 30 8.00 2.99 7.15
C SER A 30 6.91 4.05 6.99
N SER A 31 6.53 4.70 8.10
CA SER A 31 5.58 5.81 8.09
C SER A 31 6.04 6.97 7.23
N LEU A 32 7.33 7.30 7.22
CA LEU A 32 7.91 8.34 6.38
C LEU A 32 7.72 8.03 4.88
N LEU A 33 7.94 6.77 4.49
CA LEU A 33 7.75 6.37 3.09
C LEU A 33 6.27 6.41 2.71
N ALA A 34 5.39 5.90 3.59
CA ALA A 34 3.94 5.94 3.38
C ALA A 34 3.43 7.37 3.21
N SER A 35 3.78 8.30 4.12
CA SER A 35 3.36 9.70 4.04
C SER A 35 3.89 10.39 2.78
N THR A 36 5.11 10.07 2.38
CA THR A 36 5.70 10.62 1.14
C THR A 36 4.92 10.15 -0.08
N LEU A 37 4.64 8.86 -0.18
CA LEU A 37 3.91 8.29 -1.31
C LEU A 37 2.47 8.81 -1.37
N ILE A 38 1.76 8.87 -0.24
CA ILE A 38 0.41 9.45 -0.17
C ILE A 38 0.45 10.92 -0.61
N GLY A 39 1.42 11.70 -0.14
CA GLY A 39 1.61 13.10 -0.56
C GLY A 39 1.92 13.27 -2.05
N LEU A 40 2.49 12.24 -2.70
CA LEU A 40 2.70 12.19 -4.16
C LEU A 40 1.48 11.69 -4.94
N GLY A 41 0.35 11.43 -4.26
CA GLY A 41 -0.89 10.95 -4.87
C GLY A 41 -0.95 9.44 -5.09
N PHE A 42 -0.12 8.66 -4.38
CA PHE A 42 -0.21 7.21 -4.41
C PHE A 42 -1.52 6.75 -3.73
N PRO A 43 -2.28 5.80 -4.32
CA PRO A 43 -3.60 5.43 -3.83
C PRO A 43 -3.54 4.74 -2.48
N VAL A 44 -4.55 4.96 -1.63
CA VAL A 44 -4.76 4.24 -0.38
C VAL A 44 -5.78 3.12 -0.62
N CYS A 45 -5.53 1.93 -0.08
CA CYS A 45 -6.41 0.79 -0.26
C CYS A 45 -7.74 1.06 0.44
N GLY A 46 -8.85 1.00 -0.31
CA GLY A 46 -10.21 1.17 0.24
C GLY A 46 -10.73 2.60 0.26
N GLU A 47 -10.09 3.54 -0.46
CA GLU A 47 -10.72 4.81 -0.87
C GLU A 47 -11.71 4.63 -2.03
#